data_AF-A0A7K0TQJ4-F1
#
_entry.id   AF-A0A7K0TQJ4-F1
#
_cell.length_a   1.000
_cell.length_b   1.000
_cell.length_c   1.000
_cell.angle_alpha   90.00
_cell.angle_beta   90.00
_cell.angle_gamma   90.00
#
_symmetry.space_group_name_H-M   'P 1'
#
loop_
_entity.id
_entity.type
_entity.pdbx_description
1 polymer ?
#
loop_
_entity_poly.entity_id
_entity_poly.type
_entity_poly.pdbx_seq_one_letter_code
_entity_poly.pdbx_strand_id
1 'polypeptide(L)' 'MARGDGLLSHDLLPGEKGPQDACGVFGVWAPGDEVAKLTYFGLYALQHRGQESAGMAVSDGSQIL' A
#
# COMPACT_ATOMS: atom_id res chain seq x y z
N MET A 1 -3.52 -11.72 12.60
CA MET A 1 -3.31 -10.68 11.56
C MET A 1 -3.68 -9.36 12.19
N ALA A 2 -2.73 -8.41 12.28
CA ALA A 2 -3.03 -7.08 12.81
C ALA A 2 -4.10 -6.43 11.90
N ARG A 3 -5.20 -5.97 12.51
CA ARG A 3 -6.24 -5.22 11.81
C ARG A 3 -5.96 -3.75 12.06
N GLY A 4 -6.19 -2.90 11.05
CA GLY A 4 -6.08 -1.46 11.21
C GLY A 4 -6.98 -0.97 12.35
N ASP A 5 -6.44 -0.13 13.22
CA ASP A 5 -7.13 0.44 14.38
C ASP A 5 -8.06 1.62 14.02
N GLY A 6 -7.97 2.10 12.78
CA GLY A 6 -8.75 3.22 12.27
C GLY A 6 -8.25 4.60 12.74
N LEU A 7 -7.10 4.68 13.41
CA LEU A 7 -6.55 5.92 13.97
C LEU A 7 -5.80 6.77 12.93
N LEU A 8 -5.77 6.35 11.66
CA LEU A 8 -5.03 6.99 10.56
C LEU A 8 -3.55 7.25 10.89
N SER A 9 -2.97 6.50 11.84
CA SER A 9 -1.55 6.51 12.14
C SER A 9 -0.86 5.33 11.43
N HIS A 10 0.46 5.42 11.27
CA HIS A 10 1.27 4.34 10.69
C HIS A 10 1.70 3.28 11.73
N ASP A 11 1.28 3.44 12.98
CA ASP A 11 1.75 2.64 14.11
C ASP A 11 0.74 1.53 14.43
N LEU A 12 0.72 0.50 13.59
CA LEU A 12 -0.18 -0.66 13.74
C LEU A 12 0.25 -1.62 14.86
N LEU A 13 1.50 -1.51 15.33
CA LEU A 13 2.09 -2.38 16.35
C LEU A 13 2.72 -1.54 17.47
N PRO A 14 2.38 -1.80 18.75
CA PRO A 14 2.96 -1.08 19.87
C PRO A 14 4.48 -1.29 19.94
N GLY A 15 5.25 -0.21 19.76
CA GLY A 15 6.71 -0.23 19.85
C GLY A 15 7.44 -0.24 18.49
N GLU A 16 6.73 -0.44 17.38
CA GLU A 16 7.28 -0.25 16.04
C GLU A 16 6.77 1.07 15.46
N LYS A 17 7.69 2.03 15.29
CA LYS A 17 7.37 3.25 14.55
C LYS A 17 7.35 2.93 13.07
N GLY A 18 6.28 3.30 12.38
CA GLY A 18 6.21 3.20 10.93
C GLY A 18 7.30 4.02 10.21
N PRO A 19 7.50 3.81 8.90
CA PRO A 19 8.40 4.61 8.09
C PRO A 19 8.05 6.10 8.22
N GLN A 20 9.02 6.91 8.66
CA GLN A 20 8.84 8.34 8.91
C GLN A 20 9.25 9.22 7.72
N ASP A 21 9.97 8.64 6.76
CA ASP A 21 10.35 9.30 5.52
C ASP A 21 9.19 9.30 4.50
N ALA A 22 9.31 10.13 3.46
CA ALA A 22 8.25 10.44 2.51
C ALA A 22 7.85 9.29 1.55
N CYS A 23 7.76 8.04 2.02
CA CYS A 23 7.34 6.92 1.18
C CYS A 23 5.80 6.79 1.13
N GLY A 24 5.22 6.68 -0.06
CA GLY A 24 3.80 6.42 -0.31
C GLY A 24 3.44 4.94 -0.20
N VAL A 25 2.29 4.62 0.42
CA VAL A 25 1.73 3.25 0.44
C VAL A 25 0.30 3.30 -0.06
N PHE A 26 -0.05 2.36 -0.95
CA PHE A 26 -1.39 2.17 -1.49
C PHE A 26 -1.75 0.69 -1.48
N GLY A 27 -2.98 0.36 -1.10
CA GLY A 27 -3.50 -1.00 -1.12
C GLY A 27 -4.98 -1.02 -1.53
N VAL A 28 -5.36 -2.00 -2.33
CA VAL A 28 -6.73 -2.15 -2.85
C VAL A 28 -7.13 -3.62 -2.87
N TRP A 29 -8.37 -3.88 -2.44
CA TRP A 29 -9.03 -5.18 -2.58
C TRP A 29 -10.33 -4.95 -3.36
N ALA A 30 -10.36 -5.42 -4.60
CA ALA A 30 -11.49 -5.23 -5.50
C ALA A 30 -11.69 -6.48 -6.37
N PRO A 31 -12.42 -7.49 -5.88
CA PRO A 31 -12.70 -8.70 -6.65
C PRO A 31 -13.44 -8.38 -7.95
N GLY A 32 -12.94 -8.90 -9.08
CA GLY A 32 -13.50 -8.66 -10.40
C GLY A 32 -12.92 -7.44 -11.14
N ASP A 33 -12.11 -6.62 -10.46
CA ASP A 33 -11.41 -5.48 -11.05
C ASP A 33 -9.92 -5.75 -11.27
N GLU A 34 -9.29 -4.96 -12.15
CA GLU A 34 -7.86 -5.01 -12.43
C GLU A 34 -7.06 -4.28 -11.33
N VAL A 35 -6.87 -4.95 -10.18
CA VAL A 35 -6.20 -4.37 -9.00
C VAL A 35 -4.77 -3.88 -9.29
N ALA A 36 -4.08 -4.45 -10.27
CA ALA A 36 -2.77 -3.96 -10.70
C ALA A 36 -2.85 -2.52 -11.24
N LYS A 37 -3.78 -2.26 -12.15
CA LYS A 37 -3.98 -0.93 -12.74
C LYS A 37 -4.43 0.09 -11.70
N LEU A 38 -5.33 -0.31 -10.80
CA LEU A 38 -5.76 0.52 -9.68
C LEU A 38 -4.59 0.87 -8.75
N THR A 39 -3.74 -0.12 -8.45
CA THR A 39 -2.54 0.08 -7.61
C THR A 39 -1.54 1.01 -8.28
N TYR A 40 -1.31 0.87 -9.59
CA TYR A 40 -0.47 1.78 -10.36
C TYR A 40 -0.95 3.23 -10.25
N PHE A 41 -2.25 3.49 -10.50
CA PHE A 41 -2.78 4.85 -10.41
C PHE A 41 -2.80 5.39 -8.98
N GLY A 42 -3.04 4.53 -7.99
CA GLY A 42 -2.93 4.89 -6.58
C GLY A 42 -1.52 5.34 -6.20
N LEU A 43 -0.50 4.58 -6.61
CA LEU A 43 0.91 4.95 -6.40
C LEU A 43 1.30 6.21 -7.19
N TYR A 44 0.82 6.35 -8.42
CA TYR A 44 1.06 7.55 -9.24
C TYR A 44 0.49 8.82 -8.58
N ALA A 45 -0.71 8.75 -8.00
CA ALA A 45 -1.28 9.87 -7.25
C ALA A 45 -0.42 10.26 -6.03
N LEU A 46 0.33 9.31 -5.47
CA LEU A 46 1.26 9.50 -4.35
C LEU A 46 2.71 9.80 -4.78
N GLN A 47 3.00 9.95 -6.08
CA GLN A 47 4.35 10.14 -6.61
C GLN A 47 5.09 11.33 -5.98
N HIS A 48 4.35 12.37 -5.56
CA HIS A 48 4.89 13.55 -4.89
C HIS A 48 5.51 13.24 -3.51
N ARG A 49 5.25 12.05 -2.94
CA ARG A 49 5.84 11.61 -1.68
C ARG A 49 7.27 11.10 -1.90
N GLY A 50 7.54 10.30 -2.94
CA GLY A 50 8.89 9.84 -3.23
C GLY A 50 9.07 9.47 -4.70
N GLN A 51 10.20 9.86 -5.31
CA GLN A 51 10.47 9.71 -6.76
C GLN A 51 11.62 8.75 -7.09
N GLU A 52 12.27 8.20 -6.08
CA GLU A 52 13.48 7.38 -6.26
C GLU A 52 13.15 5.96 -6.75
N SER A 53 12.04 5.40 -6.32
CA SER A 53 11.55 4.08 -6.76
C SER A 53 10.07 3.89 -6.45
N ALA A 54 9.45 2.91 -7.10
CA ALA A 54 8.12 2.41 -6.79
C ALA A 54 8.06 0.90 -7.04
N GLY A 55 7.24 0.19 -6.27
CA GLY A 55 7.04 -1.25 -6.40
C GLY A 55 5.61 -1.64 -6.03
N MET A 56 5.15 -2.76 -6.58
CA MET A 56 3.83 -3.31 -6.31
C MET A 56 3.85 -4.83 -6.39
N ALA A 57 2.99 -5.47 -5.61
CA ALA A 57 2.72 -6.91 -5.67
C ALA A 57 1.19 -7.10 -5.73
N VAL A 58 0.72 -7.96 -6.62
CA VAL A 58 -0.70 -8.27 -6.80
C VAL A 58 -0.92 -9.77 -6.76
N SER A 59 -2.11 -10.21 -6.37
CA SER A 59 -2.44 -11.63 -6.26
C SER A 59 -3.78 -11.93 -6.89
N ASP A 60 -3.88 -13.10 -7.53
CA ASP A 60 -5.14 -13.70 -7.99
C ASP A 60 -5.85 -14.50 -6.88
N GLY A 61 -5.33 -14.50 -5.66
CA GLY A 61 -5.81 -15.29 -4.52
C GLY A 61 -5.17 -16.67 -4.39
N SER A 62 -4.41 -17.11 -5.39
CA SER A 62 -3.62 -18.37 -5.36
C SER A 62 -2.12 -18.13 -5.32
N GLN A 63 -1.63 -17.10 -6.00
CA GLN A 63 -0.23 -16.70 -6.05
C GLN A 63 -0.07 -15.19 -6.21
N ILE A 64 1.16 -14.70 -6.02
CA ILE A 64 1.55 -13.34 -6.38
C ILE A 64 1.98 -13.37 -7.86
N LEU A 65 1.49 -12.40 -8.65
CA LEU A 65 1.83 -12.25 -10.07
C LEU A 65 3.04 -11.33 -10.28
#